data_AF-A0A2N1QMT6-F1
#
_entry.id   AF-A0A2N1QMT6-F1
#
_cell.length_a   1.000
_cell.length_b   1.000
_cell.length_c   1.000
_cell.angle_alpha   90.00
_cell.angle_beta   90.00
_cell.angle_gamma   90.00
#
_symmetry.space_group_name_H-M   'P 1'
#
loop_
_entity.id
_entity.type
_entity.pdbx_description
1 polymer ?
#
loop_
_entity_poly.entity_id
_entity_poly.type
_entity_poly.pdbx_seq_one_letter_code
_entity_poly.pdbx_strand_id
1 'polypeptide(L)'
;MLPTDTSTKKKIQRKLFRVGALLEEADEGYFSLWESARESAMPVTPPVARVEPVGSTRRVFDRNALRQYFQEHEEIPRRWAEIASDVGFPPFRPDPAYLETSLSYLWDILRASEMDSPDEFQRFIASLEEEEKGKEQVATVYKAFEREAQSWRVDGYSALFLLVLNLKWDVLQNKDLVELNIKRGSDRIKGIL
;
A
#
# COMPACT_ATOMS: atom_id res chain seq x y z
N MET A 1 -15.15 26.24 16.85
CA MET A 1 -14.48 25.78 15.62
C MET A 1 -12.97 25.99 15.82
N LEU A 2 -12.22 24.91 16.04
CA LEU A 2 -10.77 24.98 16.18
C LEU A 2 -10.14 24.98 14.77
N PRO A 3 -9.24 25.93 14.46
CA PRO A 3 -8.59 25.98 13.15
C PRO A 3 -7.59 24.83 13.06
N THR A 4 -7.79 23.90 12.13
CA THR A 4 -6.82 22.85 11.85
C THR A 4 -5.54 23.51 11.32
N ASP A 5 -4.45 23.35 12.06
CA ASP A 5 -3.18 24.02 11.87
C ASP A 5 -2.65 23.90 10.43
N THR A 6 -2.68 25.01 9.70
CA THR A 6 -2.12 25.14 8.34
C THR A 6 -0.64 24.74 8.27
N SER A 7 0.05 24.77 9.41
CA SER A 7 1.42 24.30 9.60
C SER A 7 1.56 22.78 9.34
N THR A 8 0.62 21.97 9.84
CA THR A 8 0.63 20.51 9.71
C THR A 8 0.36 20.09 8.27
N LYS A 9 -0.60 20.73 7.61
CA LYS A 9 -0.91 20.51 6.18
C LYS A 9 0.29 20.84 5.29
N LYS A 10 0.97 21.97 5.52
CA LYS A 10 2.20 22.34 4.81
C LYS A 10 3.37 21.40 5.09
N LYS A 11 3.44 20.81 6.28
CA LYS A 11 4.50 19.84 6.63
C LYS A 11 4.29 18.50 5.92
N ILE A 12 3.04 18.03 5.84
CA ILE A 12 2.67 16.82 5.11
C ILE A 12 2.83 17.01 3.60
N GLN A 13 2.37 18.13 3.04
CA GLN A 13 2.60 18.47 1.63
C GLN A 13 4.09 18.48 1.28
N ARG A 14 4.94 19.10 2.11
CA ARG A 14 6.39 19.09 1.88
C ARG A 14 7.02 17.69 1.95
N LYS A 15 6.49 16.79 2.79
CA LYS A 15 6.95 15.39 2.83
C LYS A 15 6.55 14.64 1.56
N LEU A 16 5.30 14.74 1.13
CA LEU A 16 4.80 14.10 -0.08
C LEU A 16 5.47 14.64 -1.35
N PHE A 17 5.73 15.95 -1.41
CA PHE A 17 6.46 16.57 -2.53
C PHE A 17 7.92 16.11 -2.59
N ARG A 18 8.58 15.94 -1.42
CA ARG A 18 9.92 15.34 -1.34
C ARG A 18 9.92 13.87 -1.76
N VAL A 19 8.86 13.12 -1.46
CA VAL A 19 8.70 11.74 -1.94
C VAL A 19 8.57 11.72 -3.46
N GLY A 20 7.81 12.63 -4.07
CA GLY A 20 7.75 12.78 -5.52
C GLY A 20 9.11 13.05 -6.15
N ALA A 21 9.86 14.01 -5.62
CA ALA A 21 11.18 14.39 -6.14
C ALA A 21 12.25 13.30 -5.95
N LEU A 22 12.26 12.60 -4.81
CA LEU A 22 13.22 11.50 -4.57
C LEU A 22 12.93 10.27 -5.44
N LEU A 23 11.67 10.07 -5.85
CA LEU A 23 11.29 9.02 -6.80
C LEU A 23 11.72 9.35 -8.24
N GLU A 24 11.85 10.64 -8.56
CA GLU A 24 12.31 11.16 -9.87
C GLU A 24 13.84 11.13 -9.97
N GLU A 25 14.57 11.55 -8.92
CA GLU A 25 16.05 11.50 -8.88
C GLU A 25 16.60 10.06 -8.86
N ALA A 26 15.85 9.10 -8.30
CA ALA A 26 16.20 7.68 -8.34
C ALA A 26 16.09 7.05 -9.75
N ASP A 27 15.36 7.69 -10.67
CA ASP A 27 15.16 7.20 -12.05
C ASP A 27 16.42 7.40 -12.90
N GLU A 28 17.17 8.50 -12.69
CA GLU A 28 18.38 8.81 -13.45
C GLU A 28 19.61 8.02 -12.97
N GLY A 29 19.71 7.74 -11.67
CA GLY A 29 20.83 6.96 -11.11
C GLY A 29 20.76 5.46 -11.41
N TYR A 30 19.55 4.90 -11.53
CA TYR A 30 19.31 3.46 -11.67
C TYR A 30 19.75 2.90 -13.02
N PHE A 31 19.56 3.63 -14.13
CA PHE A 31 19.99 3.18 -15.46
C PHE A 31 21.51 2.98 -15.55
N SER A 32 22.30 3.83 -14.89
CA SER A 32 23.76 3.75 -14.89
C SER A 32 24.30 2.52 -14.13
N LEU A 33 23.64 2.16 -13.02
CA LEU A 33 24.01 1.01 -12.19
C LEU A 33 23.54 -0.31 -12.80
N TRP A 34 22.37 -0.33 -13.46
CA TRP A 34 21.83 -1.53 -14.09
C TRP A 34 22.63 -1.99 -15.32
N GLU A 35 23.17 -1.06 -16.14
CA GLU A 35 24.10 -1.42 -17.22
C GLU A 35 25.40 -2.03 -16.68
N SER A 36 25.96 -1.47 -15.60
CA SER A 36 27.20 -1.98 -14.99
C SER A 36 27.07 -3.36 -14.33
N ALA A 37 25.89 -3.70 -13.81
CA ALA A 37 25.61 -5.00 -13.19
C ALA A 37 25.40 -6.12 -14.22
N ARG A 38 24.95 -5.80 -15.44
CA ARG A 38 24.74 -6.79 -16.51
C ARG A 38 26.05 -7.36 -17.07
N GLU A 39 27.15 -6.62 -16.94
CA GLU A 39 28.48 -7.07 -17.41
C GLU A 39 29.21 -8.01 -16.44
N SER A 40 28.72 -8.20 -15.21
CA SER A 40 29.48 -8.85 -14.12
C SER A 40 28.84 -10.12 -13.51
N ALA A 41 28.11 -10.93 -14.28
CA ALA A 41 27.47 -12.14 -13.75
C ALA A 41 28.45 -13.33 -13.57
N MET A 42 28.72 -13.72 -12.31
CA MET A 42 29.27 -15.04 -11.94
C MET A 42 28.31 -15.79 -10.99
N PRO A 43 28.23 -17.15 -11.04
CA PRO A 43 27.20 -17.92 -10.35
C PRO A 43 27.64 -18.40 -8.94
N VAL A 44 26.71 -18.42 -7.97
CA VAL A 44 26.94 -18.94 -6.60
C VAL A 44 26.04 -20.16 -6.31
N THR A 45 26.63 -21.21 -5.74
CA THR A 45 26.08 -22.54 -5.37
C THR A 45 25.10 -22.57 -4.17
N PRO A 46 24.28 -23.64 -3.97
CA PRO A 46 23.12 -23.71 -3.05
C PRO A 46 23.45 -24.16 -1.58
N PRO A 47 22.47 -24.14 -0.64
CA PRO A 47 22.67 -23.68 0.75
C PRO A 47 22.73 -24.78 1.84
N VAL A 48 23.19 -24.39 3.04
CA VAL A 48 23.23 -25.22 4.25
C VAL A 48 21.99 -24.98 5.12
N ALA A 49 21.37 -26.07 5.58
CA ALA A 49 20.15 -26.13 6.39
C ALA A 49 20.32 -25.51 7.79
N ARG A 50 19.28 -24.79 8.26
CA ARG A 50 19.14 -24.31 9.64
C ARG A 50 17.88 -24.90 10.27
N VAL A 51 18.05 -25.41 11.48
CA VAL A 51 17.06 -26.13 12.31
C VAL A 51 16.00 -25.16 12.85
N GLU A 52 14.72 -25.51 12.73
CA GLU A 52 13.57 -24.75 13.28
C GLU A 52 13.27 -25.13 14.75
N PRO A 53 12.80 -24.18 15.59
CA PRO A 53 12.23 -24.50 16.90
C PRO A 53 10.72 -24.81 16.81
N VAL A 54 10.29 -25.68 17.72
CA VAL A 54 8.98 -26.33 17.82
C VAL A 54 7.85 -25.36 18.23
N GLY A 55 6.73 -25.41 17.51
CA GLY A 55 5.40 -25.44 18.15
C GLY A 55 4.70 -24.12 18.46
N SER A 56 4.40 -23.33 17.43
CA SER A 56 3.14 -22.59 17.38
C SER A 56 2.65 -22.65 15.96
N THR A 57 1.56 -23.37 15.69
CA THR A 57 0.80 -23.20 14.45
C THR A 57 0.14 -21.82 14.48
N ARG A 58 0.96 -20.77 14.45
CA ARG A 58 0.54 -19.41 14.14
C ARG A 58 -0.04 -19.53 12.75
N ARG A 59 -1.36 -19.33 12.60
CA ARG A 59 -2.00 -19.30 11.27
C ARG A 59 -1.18 -18.33 10.44
N VAL A 60 -0.48 -18.84 9.42
CA VAL A 60 0.31 -18.00 8.53
C VAL A 60 -0.70 -17.08 7.86
N PHE A 61 -0.67 -15.80 8.21
CA PHE A 61 -1.45 -14.81 7.49
C PHE A 61 -0.75 -14.61 6.16
N ASP A 62 -1.11 -15.40 5.17
CA ASP A 62 -0.59 -15.30 3.82
C ASP A 62 -1.66 -14.70 2.89
N ARG A 63 -1.32 -14.58 1.61
CA ARG A 63 -2.23 -14.05 0.59
C ARG A 63 -3.53 -14.86 0.47
N ASN A 64 -3.48 -16.17 0.68
CA ASN A 64 -4.67 -17.02 0.61
C ASN A 64 -5.57 -16.80 1.84
N ALA A 65 -4.98 -16.65 3.03
CA ALA A 65 -5.70 -16.29 4.25
C ALA A 65 -6.38 -14.92 4.10
N LEU A 66 -5.69 -13.93 3.50
CA LEU A 66 -6.29 -12.62 3.20
C LEU A 66 -7.44 -12.74 2.19
N ARG A 67 -7.28 -13.54 1.13
CA ARG A 67 -8.35 -13.81 0.16
C ARG A 67 -9.57 -14.42 0.85
N GLN A 68 -9.37 -15.46 1.66
CA GLN A 68 -10.44 -16.11 2.40
C GLN A 68 -11.15 -15.14 3.34
N TYR A 69 -10.39 -14.30 4.06
CA TYR A 69 -10.97 -13.27 4.92
C TYR A 69 -11.94 -12.36 4.16
N PHE A 70 -11.57 -11.88 2.96
CA PHE A 70 -12.47 -11.04 2.17
C PHE A 70 -13.62 -11.78 1.49
N GLN A 71 -13.52 -13.10 1.32
CA GLN A 71 -14.67 -13.92 0.90
C GLN A 71 -15.70 -14.07 2.03
N GLU A 72 -15.24 -14.10 3.28
CA GLU A 72 -16.11 -14.13 4.46
C GLU A 72 -16.65 -12.73 4.81
N HIS A 73 -15.91 -11.68 4.41
CA HIS A 73 -16.17 -10.27 4.70
C HIS A 73 -16.22 -9.39 3.44
N GLU A 74 -17.04 -9.78 2.47
CA GLU A 74 -17.16 -9.06 1.18
C GLU A 74 -17.65 -7.61 1.33
N GLU A 75 -18.29 -7.28 2.45
CA GLU A 75 -18.74 -5.93 2.79
C GLU A 75 -17.59 -4.94 2.97
N ILE A 76 -16.42 -5.40 3.44
CA ILE A 76 -15.27 -4.53 3.74
C ILE A 76 -14.73 -3.86 2.48
N PRO A 77 -14.27 -4.59 1.44
CA PRO A 77 -13.75 -3.95 0.23
C PRO A 77 -14.82 -3.12 -0.49
N ARG A 78 -16.09 -3.55 -0.45
CA ARG A 78 -17.21 -2.78 -1.01
C ARG A 78 -17.34 -1.42 -0.33
N ARG A 79 -17.38 -1.40 1.00
CA ARG A 79 -17.45 -0.18 1.81
C ARG A 79 -16.29 0.76 1.53
N TRP A 80 -15.07 0.26 1.44
CA TRP A 80 -13.90 1.12 1.18
C TRP A 80 -13.87 1.68 -0.25
N ALA A 81 -14.41 0.96 -1.23
CA ALA A 81 -14.61 1.49 -2.58
C ALA A 81 -15.67 2.61 -2.58
N GLU A 82 -16.78 2.44 -1.85
CA GLU A 82 -17.82 3.45 -1.68
C GLU A 82 -17.27 4.70 -0.99
N ILE A 83 -16.53 4.54 0.11
CA ILE A 83 -15.87 5.66 0.81
C ILE A 83 -14.91 6.41 -0.10
N ALA A 84 -14.11 5.70 -0.92
CA ALA A 84 -13.21 6.35 -1.88
C ALA A 84 -13.99 7.20 -2.89
N SER A 85 -15.10 6.68 -3.41
CA SER A 85 -16.00 7.41 -4.31
C SER A 85 -16.62 8.63 -3.63
N ASP A 86 -17.12 8.49 -2.40
CA ASP A 86 -17.73 9.57 -1.61
C ASP A 86 -16.75 10.71 -1.32
N VAL A 87 -15.47 10.38 -1.17
CA VAL A 87 -14.39 11.35 -0.95
C VAL A 87 -14.02 12.13 -2.22
N GLY A 88 -14.29 11.56 -3.40
CA GLY A 88 -14.09 12.22 -4.69
C GLY A 88 -13.20 11.46 -5.68
N PHE A 89 -12.69 10.26 -5.34
CA PHE A 89 -12.05 9.42 -6.35
C PHE A 89 -13.07 8.98 -7.42
N PRO A 90 -12.67 8.86 -8.69
CA PRO A 90 -13.57 8.39 -9.74
C PRO A 90 -14.13 6.99 -9.41
N PRO A 91 -15.44 6.75 -9.62
CA PRO A 91 -15.99 5.41 -9.52
C PRO A 91 -15.28 4.46 -10.47
N PHE A 92 -14.73 3.37 -9.95
CA PHE A 92 -14.00 2.39 -10.72
C PHE A 92 -14.57 0.98 -10.47
N ARG A 93 -14.90 0.28 -11.56
CA ARG A 93 -15.37 -1.11 -11.52
C ARG A 93 -14.27 -2.02 -12.06
N PRO A 94 -13.44 -2.62 -11.19
CA PRO A 94 -12.35 -3.50 -11.61
C PRO A 94 -12.90 -4.80 -12.19
N ASP A 95 -12.21 -5.36 -13.18
CA ASP A 95 -12.40 -6.74 -13.59
C ASP A 95 -11.74 -7.71 -12.58
N PRO A 96 -12.04 -9.03 -12.65
CA PRO A 96 -11.49 -10.01 -11.71
C PRO A 96 -9.95 -10.09 -11.71
N ALA A 97 -9.30 -9.92 -12.88
CA ALA A 97 -7.84 -9.96 -12.96
C ALA A 97 -7.22 -8.73 -12.29
N TYR A 98 -7.91 -7.58 -12.38
CA TYR A 98 -7.52 -6.38 -11.66
C TYR A 98 -7.61 -6.56 -10.16
N LEU A 99 -8.71 -7.11 -9.66
CA LEU A 99 -8.92 -7.37 -8.23
C LEU A 99 -7.87 -8.32 -7.66
N GLU A 100 -7.53 -9.41 -8.36
CA GLU A 100 -6.48 -10.34 -7.92
C GLU A 100 -5.12 -9.64 -7.78
N THR A 101 -4.81 -8.72 -8.69
CA THR A 101 -3.58 -7.93 -8.63
C THR A 101 -3.62 -6.91 -7.48
N SER A 102 -4.74 -6.22 -7.28
CA SER A 102 -4.92 -5.27 -6.17
C SER A 102 -4.81 -5.99 -4.81
N LEU A 103 -5.39 -7.19 -4.70
CA LEU A 103 -5.26 -8.04 -3.51
C LEU A 103 -3.80 -8.42 -3.25
N SER A 104 -3.03 -8.74 -4.30
CA SER A 104 -1.59 -9.01 -4.18
C SER A 104 -0.84 -7.81 -3.61
N TYR A 105 -1.09 -6.60 -4.10
CA TYR A 105 -0.42 -5.41 -3.59
C TYR A 105 -0.86 -5.03 -2.18
N LEU A 106 -2.13 -5.23 -1.85
CA LEU A 106 -2.62 -5.07 -0.48
C LEU A 106 -1.87 -6.04 0.45
N TRP A 107 -1.73 -7.30 0.07
CA TRP A 107 -0.94 -8.26 0.83
C TRP A 107 0.52 -7.81 1.00
N ASP A 108 1.17 -7.38 -0.08
CA ASP A 108 2.58 -6.96 -0.04
C ASP A 108 2.79 -5.77 0.91
N ILE A 109 1.90 -4.78 0.91
CA ILE A 109 2.00 -3.63 1.82
C ILE A 109 1.66 -3.98 3.27
N LEU A 110 0.68 -4.87 3.51
CA LEU A 110 0.36 -5.33 4.87
C LEU A 110 1.59 -5.97 5.52
N ARG A 111 2.25 -6.88 4.79
CA ARG A 111 3.50 -7.51 5.23
C ARG A 111 4.62 -6.49 5.45
N ALA A 112 4.80 -5.56 4.51
CA ALA A 112 5.80 -4.51 4.64
C ALA A 112 5.54 -3.58 5.82
N SER A 113 4.28 -3.40 6.23
CA SER A 113 3.88 -2.61 7.39
C SER A 113 3.90 -3.39 8.71
N GLU A 114 4.44 -4.62 8.71
CA GLU A 114 4.54 -5.50 9.89
C GLU A 114 3.16 -5.89 10.46
N MET A 115 2.13 -5.94 9.61
CA MET A 115 0.85 -6.56 9.93
C MET A 115 0.89 -8.02 9.46
N ASP A 116 1.37 -8.89 10.35
CA ASP A 116 1.73 -10.29 10.03
C ASP A 116 0.71 -11.31 10.52
N SER A 117 -0.40 -10.85 11.11
CA SER A 117 -1.44 -11.70 11.68
C SER A 117 -2.86 -11.24 11.32
N PRO A 118 -3.85 -12.17 11.28
CA PRO A 118 -5.23 -11.81 11.02
C PRO A 118 -5.80 -10.87 12.09
N ASP A 119 -5.41 -11.08 13.36
CA ASP A 119 -5.89 -10.26 14.48
C ASP A 119 -5.39 -8.80 14.38
N GLU A 120 -4.16 -8.58 13.92
CA GLU A 120 -3.64 -7.24 13.66
C GLU A 120 -4.38 -6.56 12.51
N PHE A 121 -4.66 -7.32 11.44
CA PHE A 121 -5.42 -6.79 10.32
C PHE A 121 -6.86 -6.44 10.74
N GLN A 122 -7.53 -7.29 11.51
CA GLN A 122 -8.86 -7.01 12.05
C GLN A 122 -8.87 -5.79 12.97
N ARG A 123 -7.87 -5.67 13.86
CA ARG A 123 -7.69 -4.47 14.71
C ARG A 123 -7.45 -3.22 13.87
N PHE A 124 -6.68 -3.34 12.78
CA PHE A 124 -6.48 -2.23 11.86
C PHE A 124 -7.79 -1.80 11.22
N ILE A 125 -8.58 -2.73 10.65
CA ILE A 125 -9.89 -2.43 10.05
C ILE A 125 -10.82 -1.79 11.08
N ALA A 126 -10.96 -2.37 12.28
CA ALA A 126 -11.78 -1.79 13.35
C ALA A 126 -11.36 -0.36 13.69
N SER A 127 -10.05 -0.09 13.77
CA SER A 127 -9.53 1.26 14.05
C SER A 127 -9.84 2.27 12.95
N LEU A 128 -10.08 1.84 11.71
CA LEU A 128 -10.47 2.71 10.61
C LEU A 128 -11.96 3.10 10.68
N GLU A 129 -12.78 2.27 11.31
CA GLU A 129 -14.21 2.51 11.49
C GLU A 129 -14.51 3.37 12.72
N GLU A 130 -13.61 3.39 13.71
CA GLU A 130 -13.69 4.28 14.85
C GLU A 130 -13.67 5.75 14.42
N GLU A 131 -14.68 6.50 14.87
CA GLU A 131 -14.79 7.96 14.69
C GLU A 131 -14.59 8.43 13.23
N GLU A 132 -15.00 7.63 12.24
CA GLU A 132 -14.82 7.91 10.80
C GLU A 132 -13.35 8.11 10.38
N LYS A 133 -12.38 7.68 11.19
CA LYS A 133 -10.95 7.91 10.98
C LYS A 133 -10.49 7.50 9.59
N GLY A 134 -10.89 6.32 9.12
CA GLY A 134 -10.49 5.83 7.79
C GLY A 134 -11.00 6.73 6.67
N LYS A 135 -12.26 7.20 6.74
CA LYS A 135 -12.79 8.16 5.77
C LYS A 135 -11.99 9.46 5.74
N GLU A 136 -11.63 10.00 6.89
CA GLU A 136 -10.79 11.20 6.98
C GLU A 136 -9.40 10.98 6.37
N GLN A 137 -8.82 9.79 6.55
CA GLN A 137 -7.53 9.45 5.95
C GLN A 137 -7.62 9.30 4.44
N VAL A 138 -8.67 8.65 3.90
CA VAL A 138 -8.91 8.61 2.45
C VAL A 138 -9.08 10.03 1.90
N ALA A 139 -9.82 10.90 2.58
CA ALA A 139 -9.97 12.31 2.22
C ALA A 139 -8.65 13.09 2.25
N THR A 140 -7.77 12.77 3.18
CA THR A 140 -6.43 13.36 3.26
C THR A 140 -5.58 12.96 2.07
N VAL A 141 -5.60 11.67 1.70
CA VAL A 141 -4.91 11.17 0.50
C VAL A 141 -5.46 11.85 -0.76
N TYR A 142 -6.78 11.86 -0.95
CA TYR A 142 -7.40 12.51 -2.10
C TYR A 142 -6.97 13.98 -2.23
N LYS A 143 -7.09 14.76 -1.14
CA LYS A 143 -6.71 16.19 -1.13
C LYS A 143 -5.23 16.42 -1.40
N ALA A 144 -4.36 15.46 -1.06
CA ALA A 144 -2.93 15.59 -1.33
C ALA A 144 -2.60 15.42 -2.83
N PHE A 145 -3.42 14.66 -3.55
CA PHE A 145 -3.24 14.32 -4.95
C PHE A 145 -4.43 14.79 -5.82
N GLU A 146 -5.14 15.84 -5.41
CA GLU A 146 -6.43 16.25 -6.00
C GLU A 146 -6.37 16.44 -7.53
N ARG A 147 -5.21 16.87 -8.04
CA ARG A 147 -4.97 17.06 -9.48
C ARG A 147 -4.80 15.75 -10.24
N GLU A 148 -4.14 14.76 -9.64
CA GLU A 148 -3.91 13.46 -10.29
C GLU A 148 -5.02 12.46 -9.99
N ALA A 149 -5.71 12.59 -8.86
CA ALA A 149 -6.68 11.61 -8.33
C ALA A 149 -7.81 11.29 -9.31
N GLN A 150 -8.12 12.20 -10.24
CA GLN A 150 -9.14 12.03 -11.26
C GLN A 150 -8.80 10.96 -12.31
N SER A 151 -7.54 10.54 -12.45
CA SER A 151 -7.15 9.42 -13.31
C SER A 151 -7.00 8.09 -12.55
N TRP A 152 -7.16 8.11 -11.23
CA TRP A 152 -6.84 6.94 -10.40
C TRP A 152 -7.95 5.89 -10.47
N ARG A 153 -7.53 4.62 -10.43
CA ARG A 153 -8.36 3.42 -10.49
C ARG A 153 -8.45 2.78 -9.10
N VAL A 154 -9.20 3.42 -8.20
CA VAL A 154 -9.29 3.02 -6.79
C VAL A 154 -10.44 2.03 -6.59
N ASP A 155 -10.12 0.75 -6.45
CA ASP A 155 -11.03 -0.27 -5.93
C ASP A 155 -10.93 -0.41 -4.39
N GLY A 156 -11.71 -1.32 -3.80
CA GLY A 156 -11.74 -1.55 -2.35
C GLY A 156 -10.40 -1.96 -1.74
N TYR A 157 -9.65 -2.85 -2.41
CA TYR A 157 -8.32 -3.24 -1.95
C TYR A 157 -7.31 -2.10 -2.15
N SER A 158 -7.44 -1.34 -3.24
CA SER A 158 -6.62 -0.15 -3.48
C SER A 158 -6.86 0.95 -2.44
N ALA A 159 -8.11 1.17 -2.00
CA ALA A 159 -8.42 2.12 -0.94
C ALA A 159 -7.77 1.70 0.38
N LEU A 160 -7.86 0.42 0.75
CA LEU A 160 -7.15 -0.13 1.91
C LEU A 160 -5.63 -0.01 1.76
N PHE A 161 -5.07 -0.28 0.59
CA PHE A 161 -3.65 -0.10 0.30
C PHE A 161 -3.20 1.34 0.56
N LEU A 162 -3.95 2.34 0.06
CA LEU A 162 -3.65 3.76 0.27
C LEU A 162 -3.73 4.14 1.76
N LEU A 163 -4.69 3.57 2.50
CA LEU A 163 -4.81 3.76 3.94
C LEU A 163 -3.60 3.21 4.69
N VAL A 164 -3.17 1.99 4.37
CA VAL A 164 -1.96 1.40 4.96
C VAL A 164 -0.75 2.26 4.62
N LEU A 165 -0.59 2.65 3.36
CA LEU A 165 0.54 3.47 2.89
C LEU A 165 0.63 4.79 3.66
N ASN A 166 -0.51 5.44 3.90
CA ASN A 166 -0.57 6.72 4.59
C ASN A 166 -0.40 6.58 6.11
N LEU A 167 -1.07 5.59 6.74
CA LEU A 167 -1.07 5.42 8.20
C LEU A 167 0.17 4.72 8.76
N LYS A 168 0.86 3.92 7.94
CA LYS A 168 2.08 3.19 8.31
C LYS A 168 3.34 3.74 7.63
N TRP A 169 3.27 4.98 7.14
CA TRP A 169 4.39 5.61 6.44
C TRP A 169 5.66 5.66 7.29
N ASP A 170 5.54 5.81 8.60
CA ASP A 170 6.66 5.82 9.54
C ASP A 170 7.51 4.54 9.48
N VAL A 171 6.86 3.40 9.29
CA VAL A 171 7.48 2.08 9.10
C VAL A 171 7.97 1.91 7.66
N LEU A 172 7.14 2.30 6.69
CA LEU A 172 7.39 2.07 5.26
C LEU A 172 8.52 2.93 4.68
N GLN A 173 8.71 4.16 5.17
CA GLN A 173 9.67 5.14 4.60
C GLN A 173 11.13 4.68 4.66
N ASN A 174 11.46 3.70 5.50
CA ASN A 174 12.82 3.17 5.66
C ASN A 174 13.03 1.86 4.90
N LYS A 175 12.05 1.40 4.10
CA LYS A 175 12.08 0.14 3.36
C LYS A 175 12.21 0.41 1.86
N ASP A 176 12.75 -0.57 1.13
CA ASP A 176 12.76 -0.52 -0.34
C ASP A 176 11.36 -0.82 -0.89
N LEU A 177 10.62 0.23 -1.20
CA LEU A 177 9.25 0.13 -1.71
C LEU A 177 9.16 -0.47 -3.12
N VAL A 178 10.28 -0.50 -3.87
CA VAL A 178 10.35 -1.10 -5.20
C VAL A 178 10.51 -2.61 -5.07
N GLU A 179 11.47 -3.05 -4.25
CA GLU A 179 11.70 -4.48 -3.97
C GLU A 179 10.45 -5.13 -3.37
N LEU A 180 9.71 -4.38 -2.54
CA LEU A 180 8.47 -4.83 -1.90
C LEU A 180 7.22 -4.71 -2.78
N ASN A 181 7.35 -4.38 -4.07
CA ASN A 181 6.23 -4.18 -5.01
C ASN A 181 5.21 -3.08 -4.65
N ILE A 182 5.48 -2.25 -3.63
CA ILE A 182 4.58 -1.18 -3.18
C ILE A 182 4.53 -0.04 -4.21
N LYS A 183 5.67 0.32 -4.82
CA LYS A 183 5.70 1.34 -5.89
C LYS A 183 4.82 0.92 -7.07
N ARG A 184 4.92 -0.35 -7.50
CA ARG A 184 4.09 -0.91 -8.57
C ARG A 184 2.59 -0.90 -8.23
N GLY A 185 2.24 -1.19 -6.98
CA GLY A 185 0.86 -1.04 -6.49
C GLY A 185 0.36 0.40 -6.61
N SER A 186 1.17 1.38 -6.19
CA SER A 186 0.82 2.80 -6.32
C SER A 186 0.69 3.24 -7.79
N ASP A 187 1.63 2.85 -8.64
CA ASP A 187 1.64 3.24 -10.07
C ASP A 187 0.45 2.65 -10.82
N ARG A 188 0.08 1.40 -10.49
CA ARG A 188 -1.14 0.78 -11.01
C ARG A 188 -2.39 1.56 -10.63
N ILE A 189 -2.53 1.95 -9.35
CA ILE A 189 -3.67 2.75 -8.88
C ILE A 189 -3.72 4.08 -9.64
N LYS A 190 -2.56 4.71 -9.89
CA LYS A 190 -2.46 5.96 -10.65
C LYS A 190 -2.72 5.80 -12.16
N GLY A 191 -2.74 4.56 -12.66
CA GLY A 191 -2.90 4.25 -14.09
C GLY A 191 -1.64 4.43 -14.93
N ILE A 192 -0.45 4.38 -14.31
CA ILE A 192 0.87 4.61 -14.95
C ILE A 192 1.49 3.27 -15.39
N LEU A 193 0.70 2.38 -16.00
CA LEU A 193 1.22 1.11 -16.55
C LEU A 193 1.64 1.26 -18.01
#